data_AF-A0AA37HH79-F1
#
_entry.id   AF-A0AA37HH79-F1
#
_cell.length_a   1.000
_cell.length_b   1.000
_cell.length_c   1.000
_cell.angle_alpha   90.00
_cell.angle_beta   90.00
_cell.angle_gamma   90.00
#
_symmetry.space_group_name_H-M   'P 1'
#
loop_
_entity.id
_entity.type
_entity.pdbx_description
1 polymer ?
#
loop_
_entity_poly.entity_id
_entity_poly.type
_entity_poly.pdbx_seq_one_letter_code
_entity_poly.pdbx_strand_id
1 'polypeptide(L)' 'MNAVEGFFSALTRRRLKRGGLSGIVDLQAAINRYIAERNDRPKPFVWTKPTTAILNAVNGKAALSE' A
#
# COMPACT_ATOMS: atom_id res chain seq x y z
N MET A 1 -7.26 10.85 -2.22
CA MET A 1 -6.02 10.04 -2.28
C MET A 1 -6.12 8.95 -1.23
N ASN A 2 -5.97 7.68 -1.61
CA ASN A 2 -6.04 6.55 -0.68
C ASN A 2 -4.69 6.35 0.02
N ALA A 3 -4.69 6.08 1.34
CA ALA A 3 -3.47 5.82 2.10
C ALA A 3 -2.70 4.59 1.58
N VAL A 4 -3.43 3.59 1.09
CA VAL A 4 -2.86 2.38 0.48
C VAL A 4 -2.10 2.72 -0.81
N GLU A 5 -2.72 3.50 -1.70
CA GLU A 5 -2.08 3.97 -2.94
C GLU A 5 -0.83 4.82 -2.64
N GLY A 6 -0.92 5.72 -1.64
CA GLY A 6 0.22 6.52 -1.20
C GLY A 6 1.37 5.68 -0.64
N PHE A 7 1.06 4.62 0.12
CA PHE A 7 2.05 3.68 0.64
C PHE A 7 2.82 3.00 -0.50
N PHE A 8 2.13 2.38 -1.45
CA PHE A 8 2.76 1.67 -2.56
C PHE A 8 3.50 2.61 -3.52
N SER A 9 2.98 3.82 -3.75
CA SER A 9 3.69 4.84 -4.54
C SER A 9 5.02 5.23 -3.89
N ALA A 10 5.05 5.38 -2.56
CA ALA A 10 6.26 5.69 -1.82
C ALA A 10 7.27 4.53 -1.81
N LEU A 11 6.81 3.28 -1.63
CA LEU A 11 7.66 2.08 -1.74
C LEU A 11 8.34 2.03 -3.11
N THR A 12 7.55 2.14 -4.17
CA THR A 12 8.05 2.07 -5.55
C THR A 12 9.06 3.17 -5.85
N ARG A 13 8.76 4.43 -5.52
CA ARG A 13 9.65 5.57 -5.82
C ARG A 13 10.93 5.55 -4.99
N ARG A 14 10.85 5.20 -3.70
CA ARG A 14 12.00 5.32 -2.78
C ARG A 14 12.88 4.09 -2.76
N ARG A 15 12.31 2.90 -2.92
CA ARG A 15 13.03 1.64 -2.71
C ARG A 15 13.22 0.82 -3.98
N LEU A 16 12.23 0.76 -4.86
CA LEU A 16 12.26 -0.11 -6.04
C LEU A 16 12.87 0.56 -7.27
N LYS A 17 12.50 1.81 -7.59
CA LYS A 17 13.03 2.53 -8.76
C LYS A 17 14.44 3.08 -8.58
N ARG A 18 14.89 3.26 -7.33
CA ARG A 18 16.21 3.82 -7.00
C ARG A 18 17.21 2.78 -6.51
N GLY A 19 16.76 1.58 -6.17
CA GLY A 19 17.63 0.50 -5.72
C GLY A 19 18.15 -0.31 -6.89
N GLY A 20 19.46 -0.54 -6.96
CA GLY A 20 20.00 -1.65 -7.74
C GLY A 20 19.62 -2.94 -7.04
N LEU A 21 18.78 -3.76 -7.68
CA LEU A 21 18.35 -5.06 -7.17
C LEU A 21 18.91 -6.13 -8.10
N SER A 22 19.61 -7.12 -7.57
CA SER A 22 20.30 -8.14 -8.38
C SER A 22 19.40 -9.35 -8.66
N GLY A 23 18.21 -9.40 -8.07
CA GLY A 23 17.26 -10.50 -8.27
C GLY A 23 16.07 -10.49 -7.31
N ILE A 24 15.29 -11.58 -7.34
CA ILE A 24 14.05 -11.71 -6.55
C ILE A 24 14.29 -11.70 -5.04
N VAL A 25 15.40 -12.28 -4.58
CA VAL A 25 15.79 -12.31 -3.17
C VAL A 25 16.06 -10.88 -2.67
N ASP A 26 16.82 -10.10 -3.42
CA ASP A 26 17.09 -8.68 -3.10
C ASP A 26 15.80 -7.85 -3.11
N LEU A 27 14.90 -8.12 -4.05
CA LEU A 27 13.61 -7.44 -4.11
C LEU A 27 12.76 -7.73 -2.86
N GLN A 28 12.63 -9.00 -2.47
CA GLN A 28 11.90 -9.39 -1.26
C GLN A 28 12.52 -8.75 -0.02
N ALA A 29 13.84 -8.80 0.12
CA ALA A 29 14.55 -8.17 1.22
C ALA A 29 14.32 -6.66 1.26
N ALA A 30 14.34 -5.98 0.11
CA ALA A 30 14.09 -4.55 0.00
C ALA A 30 12.67 -4.17 0.42
N ILE A 31 11.66 -4.96 0.02
CA ILE A 31 10.25 -4.75 0.40
C ILE A 31 10.06 -4.99 1.89
N ASN A 32 10.54 -6.12 2.43
CA ASN A 32 10.38 -6.45 3.85
C ASN A 32 11.05 -5.42 4.75
N ARG A 33 12.26 -4.97 4.39
CA ARG A 33 12.95 -3.89 5.10
C ARG A 33 12.15 -2.59 5.07
N TYR A 34 11.59 -2.21 3.92
CA TYR A 34 10.77 -1.00 3.83
C TYR A 34 9.52 -1.08 4.69
N ILE A 35 8.85 -2.24 4.73
CA ILE A 35 7.68 -2.46 5.58
C ILE A 35 8.05 -2.31 7.06
N ALA A 36 9.13 -2.95 7.50
CA ALA A 36 9.62 -2.86 8.87
C ALA A 36 9.94 -1.41 9.26
N GLU A 37 10.74 -0.70 8.45
CA GLU A 37 11.10 0.71 8.69
C GLU A 37 9.86 1.63 8.72
N ARG A 38 8.87 1.40 7.84
CA ARG A 38 7.64 2.19 7.82
C ARG A 38 6.73 1.92 9.01
N ASN A 39 6.78 0.71 9.57
CA ASN A 39 5.95 0.28 10.68
C ASN A 39 6.61 0.52 12.05
N ASP A 40 7.91 0.84 12.12
CA ASP A 40 8.62 1.14 13.37
C ASP A 40 8.00 2.34 14.12
N ARG A 41 7.61 3.38 13.38
CA ARG A 41 6.90 4.55 13.93
C ARG A 41 5.73 4.93 13.01
N PRO A 42 4.64 4.16 13.03
CA PRO A 42 3.57 4.33 12.07
C PRO A 42 2.78 5.58 12.40
N LYS A 43 2.40 6.35 11.37
CA LYS A 43 1.35 7.35 11.51
C LYS A 43 0.01 6.62 11.41
N PRO A 44 -0.80 6.56 12.49
CA PRO A 44 -2.07 5.84 12.44
C PRO A 44 -2.97 6.44 11.35
N PHE A 45 -3.56 5.55 10.55
CA PHE A 45 -4.60 5.95 9.62
C PHE A 45 -5.95 5.82 10.32
N VAL A 46 -6.64 6.94 10.49
CA VAL A 46 -8.01 6.94 11.02
C VAL A 46 -8.97 6.88 9.85
N TRP A 47 -9.76 5.81 9.81
CA TRP A 47 -10.86 5.69 8.87
C TRP A 47 -11.96 6.67 9.26
N THR A 48 -12.17 7.70 8.45
CA THR A 48 -13.23 8.71 8.66
C THR A 48 -14.52 8.40 7.91
N LYS A 49 -14.46 7.53 6.91
CA LYS A 49 -15.65 7.09 6.19
C LYS A 49 -16.37 6.00 6.99
N PRO A 50 -17.70 6.07 7.12
CA PRO A 50 -18.47 5.04 7.78
C PRO A 50 -18.34 3.71 7.02
N THR A 51 -18.30 2.60 7.77
CA THR A 51 -18.13 1.25 7.23
C THR A 51 -19.14 0.93 6.13
N THR A 52 -20.39 1.40 6.28
CA THR A 52 -21.46 1.24 5.29
C THR A 52 -21.12 1.86 3.93
N ALA A 53 -20.48 3.03 3.91
CA ALA A 53 -20.05 3.68 2.67
C ALA A 53 -18.92 2.90 1.96
N ILE A 54 -18.09 2.19 2.72
CA ILE A 54 -17.03 1.32 2.18
C ILE A 54 -17.67 0.08 1.57
N LEU A 55 -18.55 -0.60 2.31
CA LEU A 55 -19.24 -1.80 1.86
C LEU A 55 -20.09 -1.53 0.61
N ASN A 56 -20.81 -0.41 0.56
CA ASN A 56 -21.58 0.00 -0.61
C ASN A 56 -20.69 0.25 -1.82
N ALA A 57 -19.51 0.83 -1.64
CA ALA A 57 -18.57 1.05 -2.73
C ALA A 57 -17.95 -0.26 -3.26
N VAL A 58 -17.70 -1.24 -2.39
CA VAL A 58 -17.20 -2.57 -2.77
C VAL A 58 -18.28 -3.35 -3.52
N ASN A 59 -19.48 -3.41 -2.96
CA ASN A 59 -20.61 -4.15 -3.54
C ASN A 59 -21.11 -3.48 -4.83
N GLY A 60 -21.14 -2.16 -4.89
CA GLY A 60 -21.51 -1.41 -6.09
C GLY A 60 -20.51 -1.55 -7.24
N LYS A 61 -19.22 -1.78 -6.95
CA LYS A 61 -18.21 -2.09 -7.98
C LYS A 61 -18.31 -3.53 -8.49
N ALA A 62 -18.68 -4.48 -7.63
CA ALA A 62 -18.95 -5.85 -8.04
C ALA A 62 -20.14 -5.91 -9.01
N ALA A 63 -21.20 -5.13 -8.76
CA ALA A 63 -22.39 -5.06 -9.61
C ALA A 63 -22.21 -4.32 -10.96
N LEU A 64 -21.07 -3.66 -11.19
CA LEU A 64 -20.74 -2.98 -12.46
C LEU A 64 -19.68 -3.74 -13.28
N SER A 65 -19.26 -4.92 -12.80
CA SER A 65 -18.25 -5.77 -13.46
C SER A 65 -18.85 -7.08 -14.02
N GLU A 66 -20.18 -7.21 -14.03
CA GLU A 66 -20.96 -8.23 -14.75
C GLU A 66 -21.78 -7.56 -15.86
#